data_AF-A0A1Q5F102-F1
#
_entry.id   AF-A0A1Q5F102-F1
#
_cell.length_a   1.000
_cell.length_b   1.000
_cell.length_c   1.000
_cell.angle_alpha   90.00
_cell.angle_beta   90.00
_cell.angle_gamma   90.00
#
_symmetry.space_group_name_H-M   'P 1'
#
loop_
_entity.id
_entity.type
_entity.pdbx_description
1 polymer ?
#
loop_
_entity_poly.entity_id
_entity_poly.type
_entity_poly.pdbx_seq_one_letter_code
_entity_poly.pdbx_strand_id
1 'polypeptide(L)'
;MLAAALALPAALLGASPAYAATSLKADGSSWAGPAIDQWRRDVQPMGIEIDFTASGSAAGRVQWSIGQDDFTASDVPFRAKADTGVGGGGASNGQGQPENPVYGYSYVPITAGGTALMYHLEVGGKKVTDLRLSPDTVVGIFTNKITSWDDPKITADYGRALPKIPITPVVRSDGSGASAQFTRWMEHTHKSEWDAYCQQVNGVSCGDYTEFYPAAGRMTAQNGSDVVASYIQSPTGIGAIGYDEYAFAKRSGWPVVKVLNPAGYYTLPSASNVAVALTAARIRGVDDNTPTSDPDYLQQNLDGVYSNNDPRSYPISSYSYLIVPRAGTPLPVTPKFNDQKGSALSRYLAYVLCAGQREADDLGYSPIPRNLVRGGLLQTQHIPGNASPVDPNTLSNCPNPTFDSGGQLIVLKNAPQPSPCDKKGSPLDCTVQDGQAVKTGNGGNGGGGNGGSGGNGNGNGNGGGGGNGTGGGTGGGNGGQAVDPQTGEVISDSGNGGGGSGGGNVPGTVVALGGRPQDWLLSTLTALELLGVVTVPPLLAAWWRRRNTAAGPR
;
A
#
# COMPACT_ATOMS: atom_id res chain seq x y z
N MET A 1 -42.05 -22.85 -62.38
CA MET A 1 -41.28 -21.81 -61.67
C MET A 1 -42.26 -20.78 -61.13
N LEU A 2 -42.44 -20.70 -59.81
CA LEU A 2 -42.44 -19.44 -59.05
C LEU A 2 -42.56 -19.76 -57.54
N ALA A 3 -41.82 -18.99 -56.77
CA ALA A 3 -41.33 -19.28 -55.42
C ALA A 3 -42.37 -19.04 -54.30
N ALA A 4 -42.27 -19.89 -53.28
CA ALA A 4 -42.93 -19.74 -51.99
C ALA A 4 -42.20 -18.69 -51.13
N ALA A 5 -42.94 -17.74 -50.57
CA ALA A 5 -42.43 -16.77 -49.60
C ALA A 5 -42.52 -17.35 -48.18
N LEU A 6 -41.35 -17.63 -47.57
CA LEU A 6 -41.24 -17.94 -46.15
C LEU A 6 -41.38 -16.65 -45.32
N ALA A 7 -42.33 -16.62 -44.41
CA ALA A 7 -42.39 -15.64 -43.33
C ALA A 7 -41.49 -16.12 -42.17
N LEU A 8 -40.46 -15.35 -41.83
CA LEU A 8 -39.68 -15.54 -40.60
C LEU A 8 -40.40 -14.85 -39.42
N PRO A 9 -40.57 -15.52 -38.26
CA PRO A 9 -40.96 -14.85 -37.03
C PRO A 9 -39.76 -14.08 -36.45
N ALA A 10 -39.89 -12.77 -36.31
CA ALA A 10 -38.95 -11.95 -35.58
C ALA A 10 -39.03 -12.29 -34.07
N ALA A 11 -38.00 -12.98 -33.57
CA ALA A 11 -37.82 -13.18 -32.14
C ALA A 11 -37.46 -11.84 -31.50
N LEU A 12 -38.41 -11.23 -30.79
CA LEU A 12 -38.20 -10.13 -29.86
C LEU A 12 -37.34 -10.64 -28.70
N LEU A 13 -36.01 -10.58 -28.85
CA LEU A 13 -35.08 -10.64 -27.74
C LEU A 13 -35.34 -9.39 -26.87
N GLY A 14 -35.91 -9.60 -25.68
CA GLY A 14 -36.11 -8.53 -24.71
C GLY A 14 -34.77 -7.89 -24.38
N ALA A 15 -34.60 -6.62 -24.76
CA ALA A 15 -33.47 -5.82 -24.31
C ALA A 15 -33.57 -5.69 -22.78
N SER A 16 -32.60 -6.22 -22.06
CA SER A 16 -32.43 -5.93 -20.63
C SER A 16 -32.34 -4.41 -20.45
N PRO A 17 -32.99 -3.82 -19.44
CA PRO A 17 -32.91 -2.38 -19.21
C PRO A 17 -31.44 -1.99 -19.00
N ALA A 18 -30.92 -1.14 -19.88
CA ALA A 18 -29.63 -0.50 -19.68
C ALA A 18 -29.80 0.52 -18.53
N TYR A 19 -29.32 0.19 -17.34
CA TYR A 19 -29.15 1.19 -16.29
C TYR A 19 -28.15 2.23 -16.81
N ALA A 20 -28.53 3.51 -16.80
CA ALA A 20 -27.57 4.57 -17.03
C ALA A 20 -26.51 4.50 -15.92
N ALA A 21 -25.25 4.25 -16.31
CA ALA A 21 -24.15 4.19 -15.37
C ALA A 21 -24.04 5.51 -14.61
N THR A 22 -23.80 5.43 -13.30
CA THR A 22 -23.55 6.60 -12.46
C THR A 22 -22.04 6.69 -12.22
N SER A 23 -21.45 7.76 -12.74
CA SER A 23 -20.03 8.05 -12.57
C SER A 23 -19.79 8.83 -11.26
N LEU A 24 -18.80 8.39 -10.50
CA LEU A 24 -18.26 9.02 -9.30
C LEU A 24 -16.79 9.35 -9.53
N LYS A 25 -16.40 10.57 -9.19
CA LYS A 25 -15.00 11.01 -9.22
C LYS A 25 -14.40 11.00 -7.82
N ALA A 26 -13.20 10.46 -7.68
CA ALA A 26 -12.51 10.39 -6.39
C ALA A 26 -10.99 10.38 -6.57
N ASP A 27 -10.25 11.03 -5.69
CA ASP A 27 -8.81 10.87 -5.60
C ASP A 27 -8.40 10.49 -4.17
N GLY A 28 -7.12 10.17 -3.95
CA GLY A 28 -6.54 10.12 -2.61
C GLY A 28 -5.58 8.96 -2.40
N SER A 29 -5.72 8.26 -1.27
CA SER A 29 -4.77 7.27 -0.77
C SER A 29 -4.22 6.32 -1.85
N SER A 30 -2.91 6.41 -2.09
CA SER A 30 -2.17 5.41 -2.86
C SER A 30 -1.95 4.11 -2.10
N TRP A 31 -2.00 4.18 -0.76
CA TRP A 31 -1.95 3.00 0.12
C TRP A 31 -3.19 2.11 -0.03
N ALA A 32 -4.39 2.68 -0.21
CA ALA A 32 -5.63 1.94 -0.45
C ALA A 32 -5.94 1.71 -1.95
N GLY A 33 -5.16 2.35 -2.84
CA GLY A 33 -5.41 2.39 -4.28
C GLY A 33 -5.65 1.01 -4.91
N PRO A 34 -4.77 0.01 -4.69
CA PRO A 34 -4.99 -1.36 -5.17
C PRO A 34 -6.34 -1.99 -4.81
N ALA A 35 -6.81 -1.80 -3.57
CA ALA A 35 -8.11 -2.33 -3.14
C ALA A 35 -9.28 -1.60 -3.82
N ILE A 36 -9.20 -0.26 -3.86
CA ILE A 36 -10.19 0.58 -4.56
C ILE A 36 -10.25 0.23 -6.05
N ASP A 37 -9.11 -0.01 -6.67
CA ASP A 37 -9.00 -0.43 -8.06
C ASP A 37 -9.69 -1.76 -8.34
N GLN A 38 -9.57 -2.73 -7.43
CA GLN A 38 -10.30 -3.98 -7.55
C GLN A 38 -11.81 -3.74 -7.40
N TRP A 39 -12.22 -3.13 -6.30
CA TRP A 39 -13.64 -2.97 -6.00
C TRP A 39 -14.37 -2.10 -7.00
N ARG A 40 -13.73 -1.08 -7.59
CA ARG A 40 -14.37 -0.28 -8.64
C ARG A 40 -14.65 -1.09 -9.91
N ARG A 41 -13.85 -2.11 -10.22
CA ARG A 41 -14.12 -3.03 -11.34
C ARG A 41 -15.30 -3.95 -11.01
N ASP A 42 -15.34 -4.47 -9.79
CA ASP A 42 -16.40 -5.41 -9.36
C ASP A 42 -17.80 -4.78 -9.37
N VAL A 43 -17.87 -3.46 -9.15
CA VAL A 43 -19.14 -2.73 -9.13
C VAL A 43 -19.59 -2.18 -10.48
N GLN A 44 -18.75 -2.25 -11.54
CA GLN A 44 -19.14 -1.81 -12.88
C GLN A 44 -20.42 -2.48 -13.39
N PRO A 45 -20.62 -3.82 -13.24
CA PRO A 45 -21.87 -4.48 -13.63
C PRO A 45 -23.11 -3.96 -12.89
N MET A 46 -22.94 -3.27 -11.76
CA MET A 46 -24.02 -2.62 -11.00
C MET A 46 -24.35 -1.20 -11.49
N GLY A 47 -23.76 -0.78 -12.63
CA GLY A 47 -23.91 0.55 -13.20
C GLY A 47 -23.23 1.64 -12.38
N ILE A 48 -22.16 1.30 -11.65
CA ILE A 48 -21.37 2.24 -10.85
C ILE A 48 -20.00 2.33 -11.50
N GLU A 49 -19.65 3.52 -11.99
CA GLU A 49 -18.33 3.81 -12.55
C GLU A 49 -17.57 4.72 -11.60
N ILE A 50 -16.35 4.35 -11.24
CA ILE A 50 -15.50 5.16 -10.36
C ILE A 50 -14.23 5.54 -11.12
N ASP A 51 -14.07 6.83 -11.32
CA ASP A 51 -12.83 7.44 -11.78
C ASP A 51 -11.97 7.75 -10.54
N PHE A 52 -10.91 6.96 -10.34
CA PHE A 52 -10.07 7.02 -9.14
C PHE A 52 -8.61 7.32 -9.46
N THR A 53 -8.03 8.36 -8.83
CA THR A 53 -6.59 8.64 -8.89
C THR A 53 -5.91 8.45 -7.52
N ALA A 54 -4.93 7.55 -7.49
CA ALA A 54 -4.07 7.30 -6.33
C ALA A 54 -3.00 8.41 -6.14
N SER A 55 -3.42 9.60 -5.69
CA SER A 55 -2.56 10.80 -5.55
C SER A 55 -1.95 11.03 -4.16
N GLY A 56 -2.30 10.20 -3.17
CA GLY A 56 -1.90 10.35 -1.76
C GLY A 56 -3.00 10.97 -0.89
N SER A 57 -3.03 10.60 0.38
CA SER A 57 -4.10 10.96 1.33
C SER A 57 -4.25 12.48 1.52
N ALA A 58 -3.14 13.22 1.62
CA ALA A 58 -3.20 14.68 1.73
C ALA A 58 -3.73 15.36 0.47
N ALA A 59 -3.38 14.85 -0.72
CA ALA A 59 -3.84 15.39 -2.00
C ALA A 59 -5.35 15.18 -2.16
N GLY A 60 -5.86 13.98 -1.83
CA GLY A 60 -7.29 13.69 -1.86
C GLY A 60 -8.11 14.60 -0.94
N ARG A 61 -7.64 14.84 0.30
CA ARG A 61 -8.30 15.77 1.23
C ARG A 61 -8.32 17.21 0.71
N VAL A 62 -7.30 17.63 -0.03
CA VAL A 62 -7.31 18.92 -0.73
C VAL A 62 -8.36 18.93 -1.84
N GLN A 63 -8.41 17.91 -2.70
CA GLN A 63 -9.41 17.81 -3.79
C GLN A 63 -10.84 17.82 -3.27
N TRP A 64 -11.10 17.10 -2.18
CA TRP A 64 -12.36 17.16 -1.45
C TRP A 64 -12.69 18.59 -1.01
N SER A 65 -11.74 19.27 -0.36
CA SER A 65 -11.96 20.60 0.23
C SER A 65 -12.30 21.66 -0.83
N ILE A 66 -11.84 21.48 -2.07
CA ILE A 66 -12.16 22.36 -3.20
C ILE A 66 -13.32 21.83 -4.08
N GLY A 67 -13.96 20.74 -3.69
CA GLY A 67 -15.19 20.23 -4.31
C GLY A 67 -14.99 19.54 -5.66
N GLN A 68 -13.77 19.02 -5.90
CA GLN A 68 -13.40 18.33 -7.13
C GLN A 68 -13.76 16.84 -7.11
N ASP A 69 -13.99 16.29 -5.93
CA ASP A 69 -14.27 14.87 -5.69
C ASP A 69 -15.69 14.65 -5.14
N ASP A 70 -16.32 13.56 -5.55
CA ASP A 70 -17.57 13.06 -4.97
C ASP A 70 -17.33 12.37 -3.62
N PHE A 71 -16.17 11.73 -3.46
CA PHE A 71 -15.63 11.18 -2.23
C PHE A 71 -14.10 11.10 -2.36
N THR A 72 -13.36 11.03 -1.26
CA THR A 72 -11.89 10.86 -1.32
C THR A 72 -11.42 9.72 -0.43
N ALA A 73 -10.37 9.02 -0.84
CA ALA A 73 -9.73 8.01 0.00
C ALA A 73 -8.63 8.64 0.85
N SER A 74 -8.60 8.35 2.14
CA SER A 74 -7.55 8.86 3.03
C SER A 74 -7.31 7.89 4.18
N ASP A 75 -6.04 7.58 4.43
CA ASP A 75 -5.66 6.71 5.55
C ASP A 75 -5.60 7.46 6.88
N VAL A 76 -5.77 8.78 6.84
CA VAL A 76 -5.83 9.67 8.00
C VAL A 76 -6.92 10.73 7.83
N PRO A 77 -7.47 11.25 8.94
CA PRO A 77 -8.52 12.26 8.89
C PRO A 77 -7.99 13.63 8.46
N PHE A 78 -8.91 14.59 8.26
CA PHE A 78 -8.54 15.99 8.10
C PHE A 78 -7.69 16.46 9.28
N ARG A 79 -6.66 17.24 8.97
CA ARG A 79 -5.74 17.80 9.96
C ARG A 79 -6.44 18.89 10.78
N ALA A 80 -6.64 18.64 12.07
CA ALA A 80 -7.06 19.68 13.01
C ALA A 80 -5.91 20.61 13.43
N LYS A 81 -4.66 20.16 13.25
CA LYS A 81 -3.43 20.86 13.66
C LYS A 81 -2.42 20.84 12.53
N ALA A 82 -1.41 21.72 12.60
CA ALA A 82 -0.31 21.68 11.65
C ALA A 82 0.50 20.39 11.83
N ASP A 83 0.90 19.77 10.72
CA ASP A 83 1.79 18.62 10.70
C ASP A 83 3.23 19.08 10.94
N THR A 84 3.81 18.63 12.05
CA THR A 84 5.16 18.96 12.52
C THR A 84 6.27 18.24 11.77
N GLY A 85 5.95 17.25 10.94
CA GLY A 85 6.89 16.58 10.07
C GLY A 85 7.31 17.40 8.85
N VAL A 86 6.53 18.45 8.51
CA VAL A 86 6.86 19.37 7.43
C VAL A 86 8.01 20.30 7.84
N GLY A 87 9.09 20.30 7.07
CA GLY A 87 10.19 21.24 7.26
C GLY A 87 9.79 22.70 6.98
N GLY A 88 10.55 23.67 7.49
CA GLY A 88 10.18 25.09 7.45
C GLY A 88 9.82 25.66 6.07
N GLY A 89 10.47 25.17 5.00
CA GLY A 89 10.15 25.56 3.62
C GLY A 89 8.78 25.08 3.13
N GLY A 90 8.38 23.85 3.49
CA GLY A 90 7.06 23.32 3.15
C GLY A 90 5.95 24.01 3.93
N ALA A 91 6.17 24.25 5.22
CA ALA A 91 5.20 24.92 6.08
C ALA A 91 4.89 26.34 5.56
N SER A 92 5.91 27.06 5.07
CA SER A 92 5.78 28.39 4.47
C SER A 92 4.93 28.42 3.20
N ASN A 93 4.84 27.29 2.47
CA ASN A 93 4.04 27.14 1.25
C ASN A 93 2.64 26.59 1.53
N GLY A 94 2.22 26.52 2.81
CA GLY A 94 0.91 26.01 3.21
C GLY A 94 0.82 24.48 3.31
N GLN A 95 1.92 23.75 3.11
CA GLN A 95 1.95 22.30 3.31
C GLN A 95 1.81 21.96 4.79
N GLY A 96 1.03 20.93 5.10
CA GLY A 96 0.84 20.48 6.48
C GLY A 96 0.00 21.40 7.35
N GLN A 97 -0.61 22.45 6.82
CA GLN A 97 -1.47 23.33 7.63
C GLN A 97 -2.77 22.63 8.05
N PRO A 98 -3.43 23.09 9.14
CA PRO A 98 -4.77 22.63 9.50
C PRO A 98 -5.73 22.77 8.32
N GLU A 99 -6.57 21.76 8.15
CA GLU A 99 -7.58 21.69 7.09
C GLU A 99 -8.94 22.12 7.66
N ASN A 100 -9.64 22.99 6.94
CA ASN A 100 -10.98 23.43 7.29
C ASN A 100 -11.97 23.04 6.18
N PRO A 101 -12.38 21.76 6.12
CA PRO A 101 -13.28 21.28 5.08
C PRO A 101 -14.63 22.02 5.14
N VAL A 102 -15.05 22.59 4.00
CA VAL A 102 -16.29 23.39 3.89
C VAL A 102 -17.53 22.53 3.59
N TYR A 103 -17.33 21.33 3.06
CA TYR A 103 -18.39 20.35 2.82
C TYR A 103 -18.52 19.43 4.02
N GLY A 104 -19.75 19.09 4.41
CA GLY A 104 -19.93 18.13 5.50
C GLY A 104 -19.65 16.71 5.03
N TYR A 105 -19.00 15.95 5.91
CA TYR A 105 -18.44 14.65 5.58
C TYR A 105 -18.69 13.63 6.69
N SER A 106 -18.49 12.36 6.37
CA SER A 106 -18.33 11.27 7.32
C SER A 106 -17.12 10.43 6.93
N TYR A 107 -16.50 9.77 7.91
CA TYR A 107 -15.43 8.80 7.67
C TYR A 107 -16.01 7.39 7.62
N VAL A 108 -15.74 6.65 6.55
CA VAL A 108 -16.18 5.27 6.36
C VAL A 108 -14.94 4.39 6.24
N PRO A 109 -14.63 3.51 7.23
CA PRO A 109 -13.56 2.52 7.08
C PRO A 109 -13.80 1.66 5.85
N ILE A 110 -12.78 1.34 5.06
CA ILE A 110 -12.97 0.53 3.84
C ILE A 110 -12.04 -0.68 3.71
N THR A 111 -10.79 -0.55 4.14
CA THR A 111 -9.82 -1.64 4.03
C THR A 111 -8.85 -1.60 5.19
N ALA A 112 -8.36 -2.76 5.60
CA ALA A 112 -7.32 -2.91 6.58
C ALA A 112 -6.03 -3.36 5.91
N GLY A 113 -4.89 -3.02 6.50
CA GLY A 113 -3.60 -3.42 5.97
C GLY A 113 -2.51 -3.30 7.03
N GLY A 114 -1.40 -3.98 6.76
CA GLY A 114 -0.23 -3.94 7.61
C GLY A 114 0.83 -3.09 6.92
N THR A 115 1.29 -2.02 7.56
CA THR A 115 2.43 -1.26 7.07
C THR A 115 3.66 -2.17 7.07
N ALA A 116 4.02 -2.65 5.89
CA ALA A 116 5.08 -3.59 5.70
C ALA A 116 6.43 -2.87 5.59
N LEU A 117 7.45 -3.50 6.17
CA LEU A 117 8.84 -3.02 6.05
C LEU A 117 9.53 -3.84 4.95
N MET A 118 9.44 -3.36 3.71
CA MET A 118 10.18 -3.94 2.59
C MET A 118 11.67 -3.63 2.74
N TYR A 119 12.53 -4.57 2.37
CA TYR A 119 13.98 -4.36 2.42
C TYR A 119 14.69 -5.06 1.27
N HIS A 120 15.87 -4.58 0.92
CA HIS A 120 16.70 -5.18 -0.11
C HIS A 120 18.10 -5.45 0.45
N LEU A 121 18.33 -6.73 0.75
CA LEU A 121 19.58 -7.23 1.30
C LEU A 121 20.04 -8.46 0.54
N GLU A 122 21.33 -8.47 0.18
CA GLU A 122 21.99 -9.61 -0.41
C GLU A 122 23.25 -9.97 0.38
N VAL A 123 23.40 -11.25 0.69
CA VAL A 123 24.58 -11.78 1.39
C VAL A 123 25.09 -12.98 0.59
N GLY A 124 26.35 -12.89 0.12
CA GLY A 124 26.95 -13.94 -0.71
C GLY A 124 26.20 -14.19 -2.02
N GLY A 125 25.66 -13.12 -2.64
CA GLY A 125 24.89 -13.20 -3.88
C GLY A 125 23.48 -13.79 -3.72
N LYS A 126 22.98 -13.93 -2.48
CA LYS A 126 21.64 -14.43 -2.19
C LYS A 126 20.82 -13.39 -1.43
N LYS A 127 19.57 -13.20 -1.87
CA LYS A 127 18.60 -12.34 -1.21
C LYS A 127 18.27 -12.87 0.19
N VAL A 128 18.30 -11.99 1.19
CA VAL A 128 17.80 -12.28 2.53
C VAL A 128 16.28 -12.19 2.52
N THR A 129 15.57 -13.20 3.02
CA THR A 129 14.09 -13.29 2.91
C THR A 129 13.37 -13.52 4.23
N ASP A 130 14.11 -13.64 5.32
CA ASP A 130 13.65 -14.05 6.64
C ASP A 130 13.99 -13.03 7.73
N LEU A 131 14.24 -11.77 7.37
CA LEU A 131 14.63 -10.73 8.31
C LEU A 131 13.53 -10.54 9.37
N ARG A 132 13.94 -10.48 10.64
CA ARG A 132 13.07 -10.23 11.78
C ARG A 132 13.67 -9.13 12.64
N LEU A 133 12.87 -8.13 13.00
CA LEU A 133 13.32 -6.96 13.77
C LEU A 133 12.35 -6.65 14.90
N SER A 134 12.89 -6.16 16.02
CA SER A 134 12.08 -5.60 17.10
C SER A 134 11.65 -4.16 16.80
N PRO A 135 10.59 -3.67 17.46
CA PRO A 135 10.21 -2.27 17.44
C PRO A 135 11.38 -1.32 17.73
N ASP A 136 12.22 -1.61 18.73
CA ASP A 136 13.40 -0.81 19.09
C ASP A 136 14.36 -0.64 17.90
N THR A 137 14.60 -1.72 17.17
CA THR A 137 15.51 -1.73 16.02
C THR A 137 14.89 -1.00 14.82
N VAL A 138 13.61 -1.23 14.56
CA VAL A 138 12.87 -0.54 13.49
C VAL A 138 12.89 0.97 13.74
N VAL A 139 12.50 1.43 14.94
CA VAL A 139 12.53 2.84 15.31
C VAL A 139 13.96 3.38 15.22
N GLY A 140 14.94 2.64 15.74
CA GLY A 140 16.35 3.03 15.65
C GLY A 140 16.83 3.28 14.21
N ILE A 141 16.42 2.46 13.24
CA ILE A 141 16.71 2.65 11.81
C ILE A 141 16.06 3.94 11.30
N PHE A 142 14.76 4.09 11.55
CA PHE A 142 13.96 5.19 11.01
C PHE A 142 14.15 6.52 11.74
N THR A 143 14.84 6.54 12.89
CA THR A 143 15.32 7.77 13.56
C THR A 143 16.82 8.01 13.34
N ASN A 144 17.47 7.35 12.37
CA ASN A 144 18.91 7.46 12.06
C ASN A 144 19.87 7.07 13.21
N LYS A 145 19.40 6.35 14.25
CA LYS A 145 20.25 5.85 15.35
C LYS A 145 21.00 4.57 14.96
N ILE A 146 20.39 3.75 14.11
CA ILE A 146 20.98 2.55 13.53
C ILE A 146 21.20 2.81 12.04
N THR A 147 22.46 2.84 11.60
CA THR A 147 22.83 3.30 10.25
C THR A 147 23.55 2.26 9.40
N SER A 148 23.79 1.07 9.96
CA SER A 148 24.49 -0.03 9.28
C SER A 148 23.86 -1.37 9.65
N TRP A 149 23.77 -2.29 8.70
CA TRP A 149 23.12 -3.59 8.87
C TRP A 149 23.85 -4.54 9.82
N ASP A 150 25.15 -4.32 10.06
CA ASP A 150 25.97 -5.07 11.04
C ASP A 150 25.77 -4.58 12.49
N ASP A 151 24.82 -3.69 12.76
CA ASP A 151 24.55 -3.19 14.11
C ASP A 151 24.25 -4.35 15.08
N PRO A 152 24.81 -4.33 16.31
CA PRO A 152 24.56 -5.37 17.31
C PRO A 152 23.09 -5.60 17.64
N LYS A 153 22.23 -4.57 17.58
CA LYS A 153 20.79 -4.71 17.80
C LYS A 153 20.11 -5.51 16.69
N ILE A 154 20.49 -5.26 15.43
CA ILE A 154 20.02 -6.06 14.29
C ILE A 154 20.48 -7.50 14.43
N THR A 155 21.73 -7.72 14.83
CA THR A 155 22.26 -9.06 15.07
C THR A 155 21.50 -9.79 16.19
N ALA A 156 21.13 -9.08 17.26
CA ALA A 156 20.38 -9.64 18.37
C ALA A 156 18.94 -10.03 17.97
N ASP A 157 18.27 -9.20 17.19
CA ASP A 157 16.91 -9.49 16.70
C ASP A 157 16.91 -10.57 15.62
N TYR A 158 17.75 -10.39 14.60
CA TYR A 158 17.81 -11.32 13.49
C TYR A 158 18.36 -12.66 13.97
N GLY A 159 19.38 -12.68 14.83
CA GLY A 159 20.04 -13.91 15.30
C GLY A 159 21.22 -14.35 14.41
N ARG A 160 21.62 -13.50 13.46
CA ARG A 160 22.82 -13.67 12.63
C ARG A 160 23.42 -12.30 12.32
N ALA A 161 24.74 -12.21 12.32
CA ALA A 161 25.45 -11.01 11.89
C ALA A 161 25.28 -10.79 10.38
N LEU A 162 24.92 -9.57 9.98
CA LEU A 162 24.90 -9.14 8.58
C LEU A 162 26.22 -8.44 8.24
N PRO A 163 26.59 -8.36 6.96
CA PRO A 163 27.74 -7.57 6.53
C PRO A 163 27.54 -6.08 6.83
N LYS A 164 28.66 -5.34 6.93
CA LYS A 164 28.67 -3.89 7.13
C LYS A 164 28.17 -3.14 5.88
N ILE A 165 26.86 -3.16 5.70
CA ILE A 165 26.14 -2.50 4.61
C ILE A 165 25.48 -1.26 5.20
N PRO A 166 25.73 -0.05 4.67
CA PRO A 166 25.00 1.14 5.10
C PRO A 166 23.50 0.99 4.89
N ILE A 167 22.70 1.41 5.86
CA ILE A 167 21.24 1.42 5.74
C ILE A 167 20.80 2.68 5.00
N THR A 168 19.89 2.51 4.06
CA THR A 168 19.20 3.62 3.37
C THR A 168 17.70 3.51 3.67
N PRO A 169 17.17 4.25 4.67
CA PRO A 169 15.73 4.24 4.88
C PRO A 169 15.02 4.92 3.71
N VAL A 170 13.99 4.29 3.16
CA VAL A 170 13.15 4.83 2.08
C VAL A 170 11.84 5.29 2.69
N VAL A 171 11.58 6.59 2.58
CA VAL A 171 10.44 7.27 3.20
C VAL A 171 9.58 7.93 2.13
N ARG A 172 8.38 8.38 2.50
CA ARG A 172 7.49 9.09 1.59
C ARG A 172 7.81 10.58 1.53
N SER A 173 7.86 11.15 0.33
CA SER A 173 8.04 12.60 0.11
C SER A 173 6.72 13.37 0.08
N ASP A 174 5.62 12.68 -0.18
CA ASP A 174 4.26 13.21 -0.23
C ASP A 174 3.55 13.11 1.15
N GLY A 175 2.39 13.77 1.26
CA GLY A 175 1.53 13.70 2.45
C GLY A 175 0.83 12.37 2.49
N SER A 176 1.47 11.41 3.13
CA SER A 176 1.18 9.99 3.00
C SER A 176 0.53 9.45 4.25
N GLY A 177 -0.56 8.71 4.07
CA GLY A 177 -1.15 7.95 5.16
C GLY A 177 -0.27 6.78 5.60
N ALA A 178 0.56 6.19 4.72
CA ALA A 178 1.55 5.19 5.13
C ALA A 178 2.55 5.79 6.13
N SER A 179 3.04 7.01 5.89
CA SER A 179 3.86 7.76 6.86
C SER A 179 3.12 7.96 8.16
N ALA A 180 1.86 8.40 8.08
CA ALA A 180 1.07 8.70 9.26
C ALA A 180 0.80 7.47 10.13
N GLN A 181 0.48 6.32 9.53
CA GLN A 181 0.24 5.08 10.26
C GLN A 181 1.55 4.56 10.88
N PHE A 182 2.67 4.65 10.16
CA PHE A 182 3.97 4.25 10.66
C PHE A 182 4.44 5.15 11.82
N THR A 183 4.34 6.47 11.68
CA THR A 183 4.77 7.44 12.70
C THR A 183 3.84 7.43 13.90
N ARG A 184 2.53 7.18 13.72
CA ARG A 184 1.60 6.94 14.84
C ARG A 184 2.00 5.72 15.67
N TRP A 185 2.38 4.62 15.01
CA TRP A 185 2.88 3.44 15.70
C TRP A 185 4.21 3.73 16.44
N MET A 186 5.14 4.46 15.82
CA MET A 186 6.39 4.89 16.48
C MET A 186 6.12 5.80 17.68
N GLU A 187 5.21 6.76 17.54
CA GLU A 187 4.83 7.67 18.62
C GLU A 187 4.20 6.90 19.79
N HIS A 188 3.31 5.95 19.50
CA HIS A 188 2.68 5.14 20.55
C HIS A 188 3.69 4.22 21.27
N THR A 189 4.64 3.64 20.55
CA THR A 189 5.55 2.62 21.10
C THR A 189 6.88 3.18 21.61
N HIS A 190 7.36 4.30 21.06
CA HIS A 190 8.68 4.89 21.31
C HIS A 190 8.62 6.44 21.28
N LYS A 191 7.60 7.02 21.94
CA LYS A 191 7.37 8.47 22.00
C LYS A 191 8.64 9.29 22.22
N SER A 192 9.44 8.94 23.23
CA SER A 192 10.65 9.68 23.58
C SER A 192 11.67 9.75 22.44
N GLU A 193 11.87 8.63 21.73
CA GLU A 193 12.79 8.51 20.63
C GLU A 193 12.29 9.25 19.39
N TRP A 194 10.99 9.16 19.12
CA TRP A 194 10.36 9.83 17.99
C TRP A 194 10.35 11.35 18.19
N ASP A 195 9.91 11.84 19.34
CA ASP A 195 9.94 13.27 19.67
C ASP A 195 11.35 13.85 19.64
N ALA A 196 12.35 13.13 20.16
CA ALA A 196 13.74 13.56 20.09
C ALA A 196 14.23 13.68 18.64
N TYR A 197 13.78 12.79 17.76
CA TYR A 197 14.10 12.85 16.33
C TYR A 197 13.46 14.08 15.66
N CYS A 198 12.16 14.34 15.84
CA CYS A 198 11.56 15.56 15.27
C CYS A 198 12.15 16.83 15.87
N GLN A 199 12.48 16.84 17.17
CA GLN A 199 13.13 17.98 17.80
C GLN A 199 14.50 18.26 17.16
N GLN A 200 15.24 17.22 16.78
CA GLN A 200 16.51 17.35 16.08
C GLN A 200 16.34 17.83 14.63
N VAL A 201 15.34 17.31 13.90
CA VAL A 201 15.18 17.57 12.46
C VAL A 201 14.43 18.88 12.19
N ASN A 202 13.32 19.12 12.90
CA ASN A 202 12.40 20.24 12.67
C ASN A 202 12.32 21.22 13.85
N GLY A 203 12.98 20.95 14.98
CA GLY A 203 12.95 21.85 16.14
C GLY A 203 11.66 21.80 16.96
N VAL A 204 10.80 20.80 16.72
CA VAL A 204 9.50 20.62 17.38
C VAL A 204 9.24 19.14 17.68
N SER A 205 8.41 18.83 18.69
CA SER A 205 7.88 17.47 18.91
C SER A 205 7.00 17.03 17.73
N CYS A 206 6.91 15.71 17.51
CA CYS A 206 6.17 15.14 16.38
C CYS A 206 4.65 15.14 16.56
N GLY A 207 4.14 15.48 17.75
CA GLY A 207 2.73 15.32 18.08
C GLY A 207 2.26 13.87 18.00
N ASP A 208 0.97 13.67 17.74
CA ASP A 208 0.36 12.32 17.75
C ASP A 208 0.82 11.44 16.57
N TYR A 209 1.20 12.06 15.44
CA TYR A 209 1.80 11.45 14.25
C TYR A 209 2.17 12.53 13.24
N THR A 210 2.96 12.17 12.21
CA THR A 210 3.22 13.01 11.03
C THR A 210 2.89 12.26 9.74
N GLU A 211 2.14 12.87 8.83
CA GLU A 211 1.88 12.31 7.48
C GLU A 211 2.93 12.74 6.46
N PHE A 212 3.64 13.83 6.73
CA PHE A 212 4.91 14.12 6.08
C PHE A 212 6.05 13.61 6.95
N TYR A 213 6.86 12.70 6.41
CA TYR A 213 7.97 12.17 7.18
C TYR A 213 9.09 13.22 7.30
N PRO A 214 9.58 13.56 8.50
CA PRO A 214 10.72 14.48 8.66
C PRO A 214 12.01 13.79 8.22
N ALA A 215 12.27 13.77 6.91
CA ALA A 215 13.39 13.06 6.32
C ALA A 215 14.73 13.74 6.64
N ALA A 216 15.73 12.95 7.06
CA ALA A 216 17.07 13.42 7.36
C ALA A 216 18.13 12.33 7.14
N GLY A 217 19.41 12.71 7.13
CA GLY A 217 20.52 11.75 7.03
C GLY A 217 20.58 11.06 5.67
N ARG A 218 20.68 9.72 5.66
CA ARG A 218 20.79 8.90 4.43
C ARG A 218 19.44 8.52 3.83
N MET A 219 18.34 9.10 4.33
CA MET A 219 17.01 8.76 3.85
C MET A 219 16.82 9.14 2.39
N THR A 220 16.17 8.27 1.62
CA THR A 220 15.67 8.60 0.29
C THR A 220 14.16 8.77 0.35
N ALA A 221 13.66 9.91 -0.13
CA ALA A 221 12.23 10.19 -0.14
C ALA A 221 11.64 9.93 -1.54
N GLN A 222 10.60 9.12 -1.62
CA GLN A 222 9.89 8.77 -2.87
C GLN A 222 8.42 9.19 -2.78
N ASN A 223 7.85 9.60 -3.91
CA ASN A 223 6.45 10.01 -3.99
C ASN A 223 5.59 8.81 -4.42
N GLY A 224 4.66 8.39 -3.57
CA GLY A 224 3.77 7.27 -3.87
C GLY A 224 4.30 5.91 -3.44
N SER A 225 3.36 5.01 -3.13
CA SER A 225 3.64 3.68 -2.57
C SER A 225 4.34 2.75 -3.56
N ASP A 226 3.94 2.81 -4.83
CA ASP A 226 4.53 2.07 -5.94
C ASP A 226 5.99 2.48 -6.19
N VAL A 227 6.30 3.78 -6.07
CA VAL A 227 7.65 4.31 -6.28
C VAL A 227 8.57 3.93 -5.12
N VAL A 228 8.09 3.95 -3.87
CA VAL A 228 8.83 3.41 -2.71
C VAL A 228 9.17 1.94 -2.94
N ALA A 229 8.18 1.11 -3.27
CA ALA A 229 8.38 -0.33 -3.50
C ALA A 229 9.37 -0.59 -4.64
N SER A 230 9.20 0.11 -5.77
CA SER A 230 10.05 -0.01 -6.95
C SER A 230 11.50 0.40 -6.66
N TYR A 231 11.70 1.48 -5.89
CA TYR A 231 13.03 1.91 -5.47
C TYR A 231 13.74 0.83 -4.66
N ILE A 232 13.06 0.24 -3.67
CA ILE A 232 13.63 -0.82 -2.83
C ILE A 232 14.02 -2.04 -3.67
N GLN A 233 13.16 -2.45 -4.61
CA GLN A 233 13.39 -3.62 -5.46
C GLN A 233 14.51 -3.43 -6.48
N SER A 234 14.77 -2.19 -6.90
CA SER A 234 15.78 -1.88 -7.89
C SER A 234 17.20 -2.30 -7.43
N PRO A 235 18.15 -2.53 -8.34
CA PRO A 235 19.55 -2.75 -7.99
C PRO A 235 20.18 -1.59 -7.20
N THR A 236 19.68 -0.36 -7.38
CA THR A 236 20.11 0.81 -6.59
C THR A 236 19.59 0.78 -5.14
N GLY A 237 18.61 -0.09 -4.85
CA GLY A 237 18.02 -0.27 -3.54
C GLY A 237 18.82 -1.19 -2.60
N ILE A 238 19.99 -1.74 -2.99
CA ILE A 238 20.77 -2.60 -2.08
C ILE A 238 21.11 -1.85 -0.79
N GLY A 239 20.76 -2.44 0.35
CA GLY A 239 20.89 -1.83 1.68
C GLY A 239 19.67 -1.02 2.12
N ALA A 240 18.66 -0.88 1.27
CA ALA A 240 17.44 -0.13 1.58
C ALA A 240 16.48 -0.91 2.48
N ILE A 241 15.74 -0.16 3.28
CA ILE A 241 14.54 -0.60 4.01
C ILE A 241 13.53 0.54 3.98
N GLY A 242 12.28 0.26 3.64
CA GLY A 242 11.23 1.29 3.60
C GLY A 242 9.90 0.74 4.09
N TYR A 243 8.98 1.63 4.40
CA TYR A 243 7.63 1.30 4.83
C TYR A 243 6.62 1.65 3.72
N ASP A 244 5.67 0.76 3.47
CA ASP A 244 4.42 1.08 2.75
C ASP A 244 3.39 -0.05 2.92
N GLU A 245 2.29 -0.03 2.16
CA GLU A 245 1.29 -1.10 2.16
C GLU A 245 1.91 -2.46 1.74
N TYR A 246 1.58 -3.52 2.47
CA TYR A 246 1.95 -4.90 2.15
C TYR A 246 1.53 -5.35 0.75
N ALA A 247 0.42 -4.87 0.20
CA ALA A 247 -0.03 -5.12 -1.17
C ALA A 247 1.06 -4.95 -2.23
N PHE A 248 1.95 -3.96 -2.08
CA PHE A 248 3.05 -3.73 -3.02
C PHE A 248 4.15 -4.80 -2.91
N ALA A 249 4.45 -5.25 -1.69
CA ALA A 249 5.39 -6.34 -1.45
C ALA A 249 4.82 -7.69 -1.90
N LYS A 250 3.54 -7.97 -1.59
CA LYS A 250 2.87 -9.22 -1.96
C LYS A 250 2.79 -9.39 -3.48
N ARG A 251 2.36 -8.35 -4.20
CA ARG A 251 2.24 -8.39 -5.67
C ARG A 251 3.55 -8.66 -6.39
N SER A 252 4.65 -8.16 -5.83
CA SER A 252 6.00 -8.31 -6.39
C SER A 252 6.74 -9.55 -5.87
N GLY A 253 6.16 -10.30 -4.92
CA GLY A 253 6.83 -11.42 -4.26
C GLY A 253 8.09 -11.00 -3.49
N TRP A 254 8.14 -9.76 -2.99
CA TRP A 254 9.31 -9.20 -2.33
C TRP A 254 9.28 -9.42 -0.81
N PRO A 255 10.42 -9.73 -0.16
CA PRO A 255 10.43 -9.98 1.28
C PRO A 255 10.15 -8.72 2.09
N VAL A 256 9.55 -8.95 3.26
CA VAL A 256 9.25 -7.93 4.27
C VAL A 256 9.71 -8.42 5.63
N VAL A 257 10.01 -7.49 6.54
CA VAL A 257 10.43 -7.82 7.90
C VAL A 257 9.30 -8.48 8.68
N LYS A 258 9.59 -9.56 9.40
CA LYS A 258 8.73 -10.02 10.50
C LYS A 258 8.96 -9.12 11.72
N VAL A 259 7.91 -8.47 12.22
CA VAL A 259 8.02 -7.49 13.32
C VAL A 259 7.63 -8.16 14.63
N LEU A 260 8.45 -7.99 15.67
CA LEU A 260 8.13 -8.49 17.00
C LEU A 260 6.87 -7.79 17.55
N ASN A 261 5.86 -8.57 17.88
CA ASN A 261 4.62 -8.10 18.51
C ASN A 261 4.71 -8.13 20.05
N PRO A 262 3.75 -7.49 20.76
CA PRO A 262 3.74 -7.45 22.23
C PRO A 262 3.71 -8.83 22.91
N ALA A 263 3.16 -9.84 22.24
CA ALA A 263 3.11 -11.22 22.72
C ALA A 263 4.44 -11.99 22.60
N GLY A 264 5.48 -11.35 22.04
CA GLY A 264 6.80 -11.93 21.90
C GLY A 264 6.96 -12.83 20.66
N TYR A 265 6.16 -12.63 19.61
CA TYR A 265 6.27 -13.34 18.34
C TYR A 265 6.59 -12.37 17.19
N TYR A 266 7.46 -12.78 16.28
CA TYR A 266 7.74 -12.06 15.04
C TYR A 266 6.67 -12.40 14.00
N THR A 267 5.81 -11.45 13.66
CA THR A 267 4.66 -11.67 12.77
C THR A 267 4.82 -10.94 11.44
N LEU A 268 4.25 -11.52 10.38
CA LEU A 268 4.12 -10.88 9.06
C LEU A 268 2.83 -10.05 8.98
N PRO A 269 2.77 -9.04 8.10
CA PRO A 269 1.55 -8.28 7.79
C PRO A 269 0.52 -9.09 6.97
N SER A 270 0.31 -10.37 7.31
CA SER A 270 -0.68 -11.20 6.63
C SER A 270 -2.11 -10.73 6.94
N ALA A 271 -3.04 -11.00 6.04
CA ALA A 271 -4.46 -10.66 6.20
C ALA A 271 -5.01 -11.11 7.56
N SER A 272 -4.73 -12.35 7.96
CA SER A 272 -5.21 -12.87 9.25
C SER A 272 -4.59 -12.16 10.46
N ASN A 273 -3.28 -11.87 10.43
CA ASN A 273 -2.58 -11.22 11.55
C ASN A 273 -3.05 -9.77 11.76
N VAL A 274 -3.27 -9.05 10.66
CA VAL A 274 -3.79 -7.68 10.67
C VAL A 274 -5.26 -7.66 11.13
N ALA A 275 -6.10 -8.57 10.63
CA ALA A 275 -7.50 -8.68 11.05
C ALA A 275 -7.62 -9.02 12.55
N VAL A 276 -6.77 -9.92 13.07
CA VAL A 276 -6.68 -10.20 14.51
C VAL A 276 -6.30 -8.94 15.28
N ALA A 277 -5.26 -8.21 14.84
CA ALA A 277 -4.82 -6.98 15.50
C ALA A 277 -5.95 -5.95 15.57
N LEU A 278 -6.66 -5.73 14.46
CA LEU A 278 -7.74 -4.74 14.34
C LEU A 278 -9.02 -5.10 15.08
N THR A 279 -9.16 -6.32 15.63
CA THR A 279 -10.27 -6.59 16.56
C THR A 279 -10.23 -5.69 17.80
N ALA A 280 -9.06 -5.12 18.11
CA ALA A 280 -8.86 -4.13 19.16
C ALA A 280 -9.04 -2.66 18.69
N ALA A 281 -9.29 -2.42 17.40
CA ALA A 281 -9.54 -1.07 16.90
C ALA A 281 -10.87 -0.52 17.41
N ARG A 282 -10.94 0.81 17.54
CA ARG A 282 -12.13 1.54 17.96
C ARG A 282 -12.34 2.75 17.05
N ILE A 283 -13.61 3.04 16.75
CA ILE A 283 -14.01 4.28 16.09
C ILE A 283 -14.53 5.24 17.16
N ARG A 284 -13.91 6.41 17.28
CA ARG A 284 -14.30 7.43 18.27
C ARG A 284 -15.74 7.88 18.03
N GLY A 285 -16.55 7.89 19.07
CA GLY A 285 -17.97 8.25 19.05
C GLY A 285 -18.91 7.15 18.53
N VAL A 286 -18.38 6.01 18.08
CA VAL A 286 -19.15 4.81 17.71
C VAL A 286 -18.94 3.70 18.74
N ASP A 287 -17.68 3.46 19.12
CA ASP A 287 -17.29 2.40 20.04
C ASP A 287 -16.90 2.93 21.44
N ASP A 288 -16.99 4.24 21.66
CA ASP A 288 -16.72 4.94 22.92
C ASP A 288 -17.66 6.15 23.13
N ASN A 289 -17.43 6.91 24.19
CA ASN A 289 -18.25 8.08 24.56
C ASN A 289 -17.73 9.41 24.00
N THR A 290 -16.86 9.41 22.98
CA THR A 290 -16.36 10.66 22.39
C THR A 290 -17.53 11.48 21.82
N PRO A 291 -17.72 12.75 22.24
CA PRO A 291 -18.84 13.57 21.80
C PRO A 291 -18.67 14.05 20.35
N THR A 292 -19.78 14.38 19.68
CA THR A 292 -19.78 14.89 18.29
C THR A 292 -19.05 16.23 18.13
N SER A 293 -18.77 16.93 19.23
CA SER A 293 -18.00 18.19 19.25
C SER A 293 -16.49 17.98 19.36
N ASP A 294 -16.04 16.75 19.59
CA ASP A 294 -14.63 16.42 19.69
C ASP A 294 -13.96 16.53 18.30
N PRO A 295 -12.77 17.15 18.19
CA PRO A 295 -12.05 17.24 16.91
C PRO A 295 -11.69 15.85 16.33
N ASP A 296 -11.62 14.83 17.17
CA ASP A 296 -11.31 13.45 16.79
C ASP A 296 -12.54 12.56 16.62
N TYR A 297 -13.75 13.12 16.64
CA TYR A 297 -14.99 12.37 16.40
C TYR A 297 -14.95 11.62 15.06
N LEU A 298 -15.37 10.35 15.06
CA LEU A 298 -15.30 9.37 13.95
C LEU A 298 -13.89 8.99 13.46
N GLN A 299 -12.83 9.47 14.10
CA GLN A 299 -11.47 9.07 13.76
C GLN A 299 -11.09 7.72 14.39
N GLN A 300 -10.00 7.13 13.89
CA GLN A 300 -9.41 5.90 14.44
C GLN A 300 -8.84 6.13 15.83
N ASN A 301 -9.11 5.16 16.69
CA ASN A 301 -8.29 4.85 17.84
C ASN A 301 -7.67 3.46 17.64
N LEU A 302 -6.34 3.43 17.51
CA LEU A 302 -5.53 2.22 17.27
C LEU A 302 -4.65 1.85 18.47
N ASP A 303 -4.79 2.52 19.62
CA ASP A 303 -3.93 2.26 20.80
C ASP A 303 -4.01 0.79 21.25
N GLY A 304 -5.23 0.22 21.23
CA GLY A 304 -5.46 -1.20 21.53
C GLY A 304 -4.86 -2.16 20.48
N VAL A 305 -4.64 -1.68 19.25
CA VAL A 305 -4.04 -2.46 18.16
C VAL A 305 -2.53 -2.58 18.37
N TYR A 306 -1.87 -1.47 18.71
CA TYR A 306 -0.41 -1.42 18.93
C TYR A 306 0.03 -2.18 20.19
N SER A 307 -0.86 -2.29 21.17
CA SER A 307 -0.65 -3.04 22.43
C SER A 307 -1.27 -4.44 22.43
N ASN A 308 -1.78 -4.91 21.29
CA ASN A 308 -2.51 -6.18 21.22
C ASN A 308 -1.60 -7.39 21.51
N ASN A 309 -1.87 -8.07 22.62
CA ASN A 309 -1.08 -9.19 23.13
C ASN A 309 -1.53 -10.58 22.60
N ASP A 310 -2.35 -10.64 21.54
CA ASP A 310 -2.58 -11.89 20.82
C ASP A 310 -1.31 -12.30 20.05
N PRO A 311 -0.80 -13.54 20.19
CA PRO A 311 0.40 -14.02 19.48
C PRO A 311 0.36 -13.83 17.97
N ARG A 312 -0.82 -13.77 17.36
CA ARG A 312 -1.03 -13.62 15.92
C ARG A 312 -0.99 -12.18 15.44
N SER A 313 -1.08 -11.19 16.35
CA SER A 313 -1.23 -9.79 15.96
C SER A 313 -0.02 -9.28 15.15
N TYR A 314 -0.29 -8.52 14.09
CA TYR A 314 0.74 -7.70 13.44
C TYR A 314 0.73 -6.29 14.06
N PRO A 315 1.88 -5.78 14.59
CA PRO A 315 1.87 -4.59 15.44
C PRO A 315 1.69 -3.27 14.68
N ILE A 316 1.97 -3.23 13.37
CA ILE A 316 1.84 -2.01 12.54
C ILE A 316 0.59 -2.13 11.65
N SER A 317 -0.52 -2.51 12.27
CA SER A 317 -1.82 -2.70 11.61
C SER A 317 -2.65 -1.42 11.66
N SER A 318 -3.32 -1.09 10.55
CA SER A 318 -4.21 0.07 10.46
C SER A 318 -5.32 -0.15 9.44
N TYR A 319 -6.21 0.82 9.29
CA TYR A 319 -7.23 0.82 8.26
C TYR A 319 -7.38 2.20 7.61
N SER A 320 -7.85 2.23 6.37
CA SER A 320 -8.09 3.45 5.60
C SER A 320 -9.58 3.81 5.56
N TYR A 321 -9.86 5.08 5.27
CA TYR A 321 -11.21 5.64 5.15
C TYR A 321 -11.52 6.06 3.73
N LEU A 322 -12.81 6.06 3.41
CA LEU A 322 -13.37 7.04 2.49
C LEU A 322 -13.99 8.19 3.28
N ILE A 323 -13.72 9.41 2.83
CA ILE A 323 -14.38 10.63 3.25
C ILE A 323 -15.55 10.85 2.29
N VAL A 324 -16.77 10.79 2.81
CA VAL A 324 -18.00 10.74 2.01
C VAL A 324 -18.96 11.89 2.37
N PRO A 325 -19.80 12.36 1.43
CA PRO A 325 -20.73 13.46 1.70
C PRO A 325 -21.75 13.13 2.77
N ARG A 326 -22.10 14.13 3.57
CA ARG A 326 -23.10 14.01 4.64
C ARG A 326 -24.37 14.81 4.30
N ALA A 327 -25.53 14.24 4.59
CA ALA A 327 -26.82 14.89 4.42
C ALA A 327 -27.01 16.03 5.42
N GLY A 328 -27.76 17.07 5.01
CA GLY A 328 -28.02 18.25 5.84
C GLY A 328 -26.85 19.24 5.93
N THR A 329 -25.79 19.04 5.15
CA THR A 329 -24.61 19.92 5.11
C THR A 329 -24.30 20.37 3.67
N PRO A 330 -23.42 21.37 3.46
CA PRO A 330 -22.93 21.67 2.11
C PRO A 330 -22.31 20.44 1.44
N LEU A 331 -22.62 20.24 0.16
CA LEU A 331 -22.18 19.07 -0.64
C LEU A 331 -21.18 19.47 -1.74
N PRO A 332 -20.27 18.57 -2.16
CA PRO A 332 -19.35 18.81 -3.28
C PRO A 332 -20.05 19.18 -4.59
N VAL A 333 -19.38 19.96 -5.44
CA VAL A 333 -20.01 20.71 -6.54
C VAL A 333 -19.85 20.09 -7.96
N THR A 334 -19.08 19.01 -8.17
CA THR A 334 -18.68 18.65 -9.56
C THR A 334 -18.93 17.20 -10.03
N PRO A 335 -19.79 17.02 -11.05
CA PRO A 335 -21.09 17.68 -11.13
C PRO A 335 -21.82 17.47 -9.80
N LYS A 336 -22.43 18.53 -9.25
CA LYS A 336 -23.06 18.61 -7.92
C LYS A 336 -23.48 17.23 -7.39
N PHE A 337 -22.93 16.84 -6.24
CA PHE A 337 -23.31 15.59 -5.60
C PHE A 337 -24.84 15.57 -5.40
N ASN A 338 -25.47 14.48 -5.79
CA ASN A 338 -26.92 14.34 -5.83
C ASN A 338 -27.33 12.94 -5.35
N ASP A 339 -28.64 12.71 -5.20
CA ASP A 339 -29.15 11.45 -4.67
C ASP A 339 -28.81 10.24 -5.56
N GLN A 340 -28.67 10.43 -6.87
CA GLN A 340 -28.25 9.36 -7.77
C GLN A 340 -26.80 8.92 -7.48
N LYS A 341 -25.89 9.90 -7.33
CA LYS A 341 -24.50 9.65 -6.92
C LYS A 341 -24.42 9.04 -5.54
N GLY A 342 -25.20 9.51 -4.58
CA GLY A 342 -25.20 8.94 -3.23
C GLY A 342 -25.82 7.54 -3.15
N SER A 343 -26.81 7.23 -4.00
CA SER A 343 -27.30 5.85 -4.19
C SER A 343 -26.22 4.94 -4.76
N ALA A 344 -25.43 5.41 -5.74
CA ALA A 344 -24.30 4.66 -6.27
C ALA A 344 -23.19 4.47 -5.22
N LEU A 345 -22.79 5.54 -4.53
CA LEU A 345 -21.74 5.54 -3.52
C LEU A 345 -22.08 4.62 -2.34
N SER A 346 -23.31 4.69 -1.81
CA SER A 346 -23.74 3.84 -0.70
C SER A 346 -23.83 2.35 -1.06
N ARG A 347 -24.22 2.01 -2.28
CA ARG A 347 -24.17 0.61 -2.78
C ARG A 347 -22.73 0.13 -2.98
N TYR A 348 -21.85 0.99 -3.48
CA TYR A 348 -20.41 0.71 -3.56
C TYR A 348 -19.83 0.45 -2.16
N LEU A 349 -20.12 1.31 -1.19
CA LEU A 349 -19.68 1.13 0.20
C LEU A 349 -20.22 -0.15 0.84
N ALA A 350 -21.47 -0.51 0.57
CA ALA A 350 -22.04 -1.77 1.03
C ALA A 350 -21.30 -2.99 0.44
N TYR A 351 -20.93 -2.93 -0.85
CA TYR A 351 -20.07 -3.95 -1.46
C TYR A 351 -18.70 -4.01 -0.78
N VAL A 352 -18.03 -2.87 -0.66
CA VAL A 352 -16.69 -2.73 -0.07
C VAL A 352 -16.66 -3.27 1.35
N LEU A 353 -17.57 -2.85 2.23
CA LEU A 353 -17.63 -3.24 3.64
C LEU A 353 -17.99 -4.73 3.84
N CYS A 354 -18.60 -5.35 2.83
CA CYS A 354 -19.10 -6.71 2.88
C CYS A 354 -18.38 -7.60 1.85
N ALA A 355 -19.01 -7.86 0.70
CA ALA A 355 -18.54 -8.85 -0.27
C ALA A 355 -17.10 -8.62 -0.75
N GLY A 356 -16.71 -7.36 -0.95
CA GLY A 356 -15.35 -6.99 -1.39
C GLY A 356 -14.26 -7.36 -0.40
N GLN A 357 -14.60 -7.59 0.88
CA GLN A 357 -13.62 -8.03 1.90
C GLN A 357 -13.12 -9.46 1.65
N ARG A 358 -13.78 -10.26 0.81
CA ARG A 358 -13.34 -11.62 0.48
C ARG A 358 -12.05 -11.65 -0.33
N GLU A 359 -11.79 -10.61 -1.11
CA GLU A 359 -10.60 -10.51 -1.98
C GLU A 359 -9.43 -9.82 -1.27
N ALA A 360 -9.64 -9.34 -0.03
CA ALA A 360 -8.65 -8.53 0.67
C ALA A 360 -7.29 -9.25 0.80
N ASP A 361 -7.28 -10.53 1.19
CA ASP A 361 -6.03 -11.28 1.29
C ASP A 361 -5.32 -11.35 -0.06
N ASP A 362 -6.00 -11.77 -1.14
CA ASP A 362 -5.40 -11.89 -2.47
C ASP A 362 -4.74 -10.59 -2.96
N LEU A 363 -5.31 -9.44 -2.58
CA LEU A 363 -4.79 -8.11 -2.89
C LEU A 363 -3.63 -7.66 -1.99
N GLY A 364 -3.36 -8.38 -0.90
CA GLY A 364 -2.35 -8.06 0.12
C GLY A 364 -2.87 -7.21 1.27
N TYR A 365 -4.18 -7.01 1.35
CA TYR A 365 -4.87 -6.36 2.45
C TYR A 365 -5.40 -7.37 3.45
N SER A 366 -6.05 -6.83 4.47
CA SER A 366 -6.78 -7.57 5.48
C SER A 366 -8.26 -7.23 5.40
N PRO A 367 -9.15 -8.22 5.59
CA PRO A 367 -10.55 -7.90 5.78
C PRO A 367 -10.75 -7.16 7.11
N ILE A 368 -11.63 -6.16 7.13
CA ILE A 368 -11.94 -5.38 8.34
C ILE A 368 -12.89 -6.16 9.28
N PRO A 369 -12.68 -6.09 10.61
CA PRO A 369 -13.53 -6.76 11.60
C PRO A 369 -14.91 -6.11 11.74
N ARG A 370 -15.83 -6.85 12.38
CA ARG A 370 -17.25 -6.51 12.54
C ARG A 370 -17.52 -5.08 13.02
N ASN A 371 -16.76 -4.59 14.00
CA ASN A 371 -16.98 -3.25 14.56
C ASN A 371 -16.72 -2.15 13.52
N LEU A 372 -15.67 -2.31 12.69
CA LEU A 372 -15.37 -1.36 11.63
C LEU A 372 -16.41 -1.43 10.50
N VAL A 373 -16.87 -2.62 10.14
CA VAL A 373 -17.97 -2.81 9.17
C VAL A 373 -19.23 -2.08 9.64
N ARG A 374 -19.65 -2.33 10.89
CA ARG A 374 -20.80 -1.66 11.49
C ARG A 374 -20.61 -0.14 11.51
N GLY A 375 -19.45 0.34 11.94
CA GLY A 375 -19.14 1.78 12.00
C GLY A 375 -19.24 2.45 10.64
N GLY A 376 -18.70 1.82 9.59
CA GLY A 376 -18.81 2.31 8.21
C GLY A 376 -20.24 2.34 7.68
N LEU A 377 -21.02 1.30 7.95
CA LEU A 377 -22.43 1.25 7.54
C LEU A 377 -23.29 2.29 8.27
N LEU A 378 -23.02 2.57 9.56
CA LEU A 378 -23.67 3.66 10.29
C LEU A 378 -23.41 5.02 9.62
N GLN A 379 -22.18 5.26 9.16
CA GLN A 379 -21.86 6.52 8.46
C GLN A 379 -22.45 6.57 7.06
N THR A 380 -22.57 5.43 6.38
CA THR A 380 -23.19 5.32 5.05
C THR A 380 -24.67 5.76 5.07
N GLN A 381 -25.38 5.57 6.20
CA GLN A 381 -26.77 6.03 6.36
C GLN A 381 -26.94 7.55 6.22
N HIS A 382 -25.87 8.32 6.42
CA HIS A 382 -25.90 9.77 6.33
C HIS A 382 -25.58 10.30 4.92
N ILE A 383 -25.35 9.44 3.92
CA ILE A 383 -25.11 9.88 2.56
C ILE A 383 -26.45 10.31 1.90
N PRO A 384 -26.53 11.50 1.27
CA PRO A 384 -27.72 11.92 0.52
C PRO A 384 -28.12 10.86 -0.51
N GLY A 385 -29.39 10.47 -0.59
CA GLY A 385 -29.84 9.41 -1.51
C GLY A 385 -29.34 8.00 -1.18
N ASN A 386 -28.89 7.73 0.06
CA ASN A 386 -28.44 6.41 0.50
C ASN A 386 -29.39 5.27 0.05
N ALA A 387 -28.81 4.25 -0.57
CA ALA A 387 -29.47 3.05 -1.06
C ALA A 387 -28.69 1.78 -0.69
N SER A 388 -27.89 1.81 0.39
CA SER A 388 -27.21 0.62 0.92
C SER A 388 -28.24 -0.48 1.26
N PRO A 389 -28.05 -1.72 0.78
CA PRO A 389 -28.94 -2.84 1.08
C PRO A 389 -28.65 -3.51 2.44
N VAL A 390 -27.67 -3.01 3.20
CA VAL A 390 -27.20 -3.64 4.44
C VAL A 390 -27.60 -2.80 5.65
N ASP A 391 -28.30 -3.41 6.61
CA ASP A 391 -28.61 -2.80 7.89
C ASP A 391 -27.39 -2.90 8.84
N PRO A 392 -26.87 -1.77 9.36
CA PRO A 392 -25.71 -1.76 10.25
C PRO A 392 -25.92 -2.49 11.59
N ASN A 393 -27.16 -2.67 12.04
CA ASN A 393 -27.45 -3.31 13.32
C ASN A 393 -27.47 -4.83 13.22
N THR A 394 -28.02 -5.36 12.12
CA THR A 394 -28.13 -6.80 11.90
C THR A 394 -26.94 -7.36 11.13
N LEU A 395 -26.33 -6.57 10.25
CA LEU A 395 -25.35 -6.99 9.26
C LEU A 395 -25.83 -8.17 8.39
N SER A 396 -27.16 -8.36 8.28
CA SER A 396 -27.74 -9.34 7.39
C SER A 396 -27.38 -9.00 5.94
N ASN A 397 -27.08 -10.01 5.13
CA ASN A 397 -26.60 -9.86 3.75
C ASN A 397 -25.25 -9.14 3.62
N CYS A 398 -24.44 -9.13 4.68
CA CYS A 398 -23.07 -8.64 4.64
C CYS A 398 -22.06 -9.80 4.68
N PRO A 399 -21.74 -10.43 3.53
CA PRO A 399 -20.75 -11.51 3.51
C PRO A 399 -19.35 -10.96 3.76
N ASN A 400 -18.79 -11.16 4.94
CA ASN A 400 -17.44 -10.75 5.32
C ASN A 400 -16.70 -11.93 5.98
N PRO A 401 -15.41 -12.18 5.66
CA PRO A 401 -14.69 -13.36 6.16
C PRO A 401 -14.29 -13.28 7.64
N THR A 402 -14.50 -12.15 8.32
CA THR A 402 -14.07 -11.97 9.72
C THR A 402 -15.15 -12.30 10.76
N PHE A 403 -16.42 -12.36 10.35
CA PHE A 403 -17.54 -12.72 11.23
C PHE A 403 -18.58 -13.60 10.52
N ASP A 404 -19.30 -14.41 11.31
CA ASP A 404 -20.40 -15.21 10.80
C ASP A 404 -21.75 -14.45 10.80
N SER A 405 -22.82 -15.11 10.35
CA SER A 405 -24.18 -14.54 10.35
C SER A 405 -24.71 -14.21 11.75
N GLY A 406 -24.13 -14.79 12.81
CA GLY A 406 -24.43 -14.46 14.20
C GLY A 406 -23.63 -13.26 14.73
N GLY A 407 -22.73 -12.70 13.91
CA GLY A 407 -21.84 -11.61 14.29
C GLY A 407 -20.66 -12.06 15.16
N GLN A 408 -20.41 -13.35 15.30
CA GLN A 408 -19.26 -13.85 16.05
C GLN A 408 -17.99 -13.67 15.22
N LEU A 409 -16.91 -13.15 15.84
CA LEU A 409 -15.61 -12.98 15.19
C LEU A 409 -14.97 -14.35 14.90
N ILE A 410 -15.19 -14.86 13.69
CA ILE A 410 -14.59 -16.13 13.23
C ILE A 410 -13.11 -15.98 12.89
N VAL A 411 -12.63 -14.77 12.62
CA VAL A 411 -11.20 -14.53 12.40
C VAL A 411 -10.36 -14.96 13.61
N LEU A 412 -10.86 -14.75 14.83
CA LEU A 412 -10.16 -15.17 16.05
C LEU A 412 -10.12 -16.69 16.24
N LYS A 413 -10.97 -17.44 15.53
CA LYS A 413 -10.96 -18.91 15.51
C LYS A 413 -10.10 -19.46 14.38
N ASN A 414 -10.18 -18.85 13.20
CA ASN A 414 -9.59 -19.37 11.97
C ASN A 414 -8.16 -18.88 11.73
N ALA A 415 -7.76 -17.74 12.30
CA ALA A 415 -6.41 -17.23 12.13
C ALA A 415 -5.39 -18.20 12.72
N PRO A 416 -4.41 -18.65 11.91
CA PRO A 416 -3.41 -19.63 12.34
C PRO A 416 -2.56 -19.06 13.47
N GLN A 417 -2.16 -19.90 14.42
CA GLN A 417 -1.18 -19.52 15.43
C GLN A 417 0.19 -19.29 14.76
N PRO A 418 1.00 -18.33 15.24
CA PRO A 418 2.36 -18.15 14.73
C PRO A 418 3.18 -19.41 15.00
N SER A 419 4.21 -19.63 14.17
CA SER A 419 5.14 -20.72 14.41
C SER A 419 5.86 -20.53 15.75
N PRO A 420 6.11 -21.59 16.55
CA PRO A 420 7.01 -21.52 17.70
C PRO A 420 8.41 -20.96 17.34
N CYS A 421 8.87 -21.16 16.09
CA CYS A 421 10.13 -20.60 15.59
C CYS A 421 10.12 -19.08 15.45
N ASP A 422 8.92 -18.48 15.38
CA ASP A 422 8.76 -17.03 15.35
C ASP A 422 8.74 -16.41 16.76
N LYS A 423 8.80 -17.22 17.81
CA LYS A 423 8.92 -16.71 19.18
C LYS A 423 10.29 -16.04 19.39
N LYS A 424 10.31 -14.91 20.08
CA LYS A 424 11.55 -14.22 20.47
C LYS A 424 12.48 -15.18 21.21
N GLY A 425 13.75 -15.21 20.80
CA GLY A 425 14.76 -16.11 21.33
C GLY A 425 14.90 -17.44 20.59
N SER A 426 13.98 -17.78 19.67
CA SER A 426 14.12 -18.97 18.83
C SER A 426 15.23 -18.81 17.78
N PRO A 427 16.01 -19.87 17.48
CA PRO A 427 17.03 -19.84 16.42
C PRO A 427 16.44 -19.50 15.04
N LEU A 428 17.24 -18.92 14.13
CA LEU A 428 16.82 -18.69 12.74
C LEU A 428 16.66 -20.00 11.96
N ASP A 429 17.56 -20.95 12.20
CA ASP A 429 17.54 -22.31 11.66
C ASP A 429 16.55 -23.20 12.43
N CYS A 430 15.44 -22.66 12.92
CA CYS A 430 14.46 -23.41 13.68
C CYS A 430 13.53 -24.22 12.76
N THR A 431 13.22 -25.44 13.19
CA THR A 431 12.13 -26.26 12.64
C THR A 431 11.14 -26.60 13.76
N VAL A 432 9.90 -26.94 13.38
CA VAL A 432 8.88 -27.35 14.34
C VAL A 432 8.82 -28.87 14.39
N GLN A 433 9.13 -29.46 15.56
CA GLN A 433 9.00 -30.89 15.84
C GLN A 433 8.10 -31.07 17.07
N ASP A 434 7.08 -31.91 16.97
CA ASP A 434 6.08 -32.15 18.03
C ASP A 434 5.47 -30.86 18.62
N GLY A 435 5.27 -29.85 17.77
CA GLY A 435 4.72 -28.55 18.17
C GLY A 435 5.70 -27.63 18.92
N GLN A 436 6.98 -28.01 19.02
CA GLN A 436 8.03 -27.21 19.66
C GLN A 436 9.07 -26.72 18.66
N ALA A 437 9.65 -25.55 18.98
CA ALA A 437 10.79 -25.00 18.25
C ALA A 437 12.05 -25.80 18.57
N VAL A 438 12.62 -26.47 17.57
CA VAL A 438 13.90 -27.17 17.67
C VAL A 438 14.90 -26.56 16.71
N LYS A 439 16.16 -26.46 17.11
CA LYS A 439 17.23 -26.06 16.20
C LYS A 439 17.40 -27.15 15.13
N THR A 440 17.54 -26.77 13.86
CA THR A 440 17.83 -27.73 12.79
C THR A 440 19.17 -28.40 13.10
N GLY A 441 19.11 -29.61 13.63
CA GLY A 441 20.27 -30.46 13.76
C GLY A 441 20.65 -30.97 12.38
N ASN A 442 21.90 -30.75 11.97
CA ASN A 442 22.54 -31.66 11.03
C ASN A 442 22.34 -33.07 11.62
N GLY A 443 21.72 -34.00 10.87
CA GLY A 443 21.36 -35.33 11.36
C GLY A 443 22.58 -36.09 11.88
N GLY A 444 22.92 -35.87 13.14
CA GLY A 444 23.91 -36.60 13.90
C GLY A 444 23.16 -37.68 14.67
N ASN A 445 23.28 -38.89 14.16
CA ASN A 445 22.84 -40.13 14.78
C ASN A 445 23.15 -40.14 16.29
N GLY A 446 22.14 -39.88 17.12
CA GLY A 446 22.25 -39.86 18.58
C GLY A 446 21.75 -41.17 19.16
N GLY A 447 22.67 -42.12 19.35
CA GLY A 447 22.42 -43.46 19.84
C GLY A 447 21.74 -43.50 21.21
N GLY A 448 20.82 -44.46 21.36
CA GLY A 448 20.35 -44.93 22.65
C GLY A 448 21.50 -45.54 23.45
N GLY A 449 21.80 -44.96 24.60
CA GLY A 449 22.71 -45.55 25.57
C GLY A 449 22.06 -46.74 26.24
N ASN A 450 22.65 -47.92 26.09
CA ASN A 450 22.52 -48.97 27.09
C ASN A 450 23.89 -49.62 27.34
N GLY A 451 24.18 -49.85 28.62
CA GLY A 451 25.51 -50.18 29.12
C GLY A 451 26.05 -51.55 28.66
N GLY A 452 27.37 -51.65 28.62
CA GLY A 452 28.10 -52.88 28.35
C GLY A 452 29.57 -52.73 28.70
N SER A 453 29.99 -53.45 29.73
CA SER A 453 31.34 -53.55 30.27
C SER A 453 32.35 -54.20 29.31
N GLY A 454 33.62 -53.77 29.37
CA GLY A 454 34.77 -54.65 29.21
C GLY A 454 35.77 -54.31 28.10
N GLY A 455 37.05 -54.26 28.46
CA GLY A 455 38.15 -54.63 27.56
C GLY A 455 39.29 -53.62 27.41
N ASN A 456 40.42 -53.91 28.08
CA ASN A 456 41.74 -53.34 27.80
C ASN A 456 42.14 -53.45 26.32
N GLY A 457 42.88 -52.45 25.82
CA GLY A 457 43.58 -52.54 24.54
C GLY A 457 44.51 -51.35 24.28
N ASN A 458 45.80 -51.56 24.51
CA ASN A 458 46.92 -50.66 24.24
C ASN A 458 47.13 -50.47 22.72
N GLY A 459 47.54 -49.29 22.23
CA GLY A 459 47.88 -49.13 20.81
C GLY A 459 48.30 -47.73 20.36
N ASN A 460 49.61 -47.55 20.26
CA ASN A 460 50.35 -46.39 19.73
C ASN A 460 50.13 -46.22 18.19
N GLY A 461 50.19 -45.00 17.62
CA GLY A 461 50.20 -44.84 16.16
C GLY A 461 50.15 -43.42 15.61
N ASN A 462 51.31 -42.95 15.15
CA ASN A 462 51.65 -41.64 14.58
C ASN A 462 51.27 -41.50 13.07
N GLY A 463 51.13 -40.26 12.58
CA GLY A 463 51.64 -39.86 11.25
C GLY A 463 50.65 -39.49 10.12
N GLY A 464 50.57 -38.19 9.78
CA GLY A 464 51.21 -37.63 8.57
C GLY A 464 50.47 -37.55 7.22
N GLY A 465 50.49 -36.33 6.63
CA GLY A 465 50.47 -36.03 5.19
C GLY A 465 49.08 -35.79 4.59
N GLY A 466 48.76 -34.71 3.87
CA GLY A 466 49.56 -33.83 3.01
C GLY A 466 49.05 -33.99 1.56
N GLY A 467 48.52 -32.93 0.93
CA GLY A 467 48.05 -33.01 -0.45
C GLY A 467 47.43 -31.72 -0.98
N ASN A 468 48.26 -30.92 -1.64
CA ASN A 468 48.01 -29.62 -2.27
C ASN A 468 47.35 -29.77 -3.65
N GLY A 469 46.58 -28.77 -4.11
CA GLY A 469 46.02 -28.72 -5.47
C GLY A 469 45.57 -27.31 -5.87
N THR A 470 46.47 -26.61 -6.56
CA THR A 470 46.38 -25.22 -7.06
C THR A 470 45.89 -25.12 -8.52
N GLY A 471 45.30 -23.96 -8.88
CA GLY A 471 45.23 -23.38 -10.25
C GLY A 471 43.80 -22.97 -10.66
N GLY A 472 43.47 -21.79 -11.18
CA GLY A 472 44.22 -20.60 -11.59
C GLY A 472 43.80 -20.11 -13.00
N GLY A 473 43.09 -18.97 -13.09
CA GLY A 473 42.93 -18.08 -14.29
C GLY A 473 41.77 -18.38 -15.25
N THR A 474 41.12 -17.45 -15.99
CA THR A 474 41.20 -15.98 -16.16
C THR A 474 40.01 -15.50 -17.02
N GLY A 475 39.45 -14.33 -16.67
CA GLY A 475 38.76 -13.24 -17.41
C GLY A 475 38.08 -13.36 -18.80
N GLY A 476 36.95 -12.64 -18.95
CA GLY A 476 36.52 -12.07 -20.23
C GLY A 476 35.06 -11.54 -20.34
N GLY A 477 34.87 -10.21 -20.28
CA GLY A 477 33.94 -9.41 -21.12
C GLY A 477 32.42 -9.42 -20.85
N ASN A 478 31.90 -8.31 -20.30
CA ASN A 478 30.47 -8.05 -20.05
C ASN A 478 29.86 -7.21 -21.18
N GLY A 479 28.88 -7.73 -21.93
CA GLY A 479 28.08 -7.00 -22.91
C GLY A 479 26.75 -6.56 -22.28
N GLY A 480 26.47 -5.26 -22.24
CA GLY A 480 25.25 -4.71 -21.66
C GLY A 480 24.01 -5.06 -22.47
N GLN A 481 22.98 -5.60 -21.80
CA GLN A 481 21.66 -5.83 -22.38
C GLN A 481 20.88 -4.51 -22.45
N ALA A 482 20.29 -4.23 -23.61
CA ALA A 482 19.38 -3.09 -23.79
C ALA A 482 17.99 -3.45 -23.23
N VAL A 483 17.46 -2.55 -22.41
CA VAL A 483 16.13 -2.65 -21.78
C VAL A 483 15.18 -1.69 -22.48
N ASP A 484 13.98 -2.15 -22.77
CA ASP A 484 12.93 -1.33 -23.38
C ASP A 484 12.48 -0.22 -22.40
N PRO A 485 12.58 1.08 -22.78
CA PRO A 485 12.33 2.20 -21.87
C PRO A 485 10.85 2.42 -21.53
N GLN A 486 9.93 1.68 -22.13
CA GLN A 486 8.48 1.84 -21.94
C GLN A 486 7.86 0.67 -21.17
N THR A 487 8.48 -0.51 -21.20
CA THR A 487 7.96 -1.73 -20.56
C THR A 487 8.89 -2.33 -19.51
N GLY A 488 10.19 -1.97 -19.50
CA GLY A 488 11.15 -2.48 -18.51
C GLY A 488 11.58 -3.94 -18.75
N GLU A 489 11.18 -4.56 -19.86
CA GLU A 489 11.59 -5.92 -20.21
C GLU A 489 12.95 -5.95 -20.93
N VAL A 490 13.67 -7.07 -20.77
CA VAL A 490 15.01 -7.28 -21.35
C VAL A 490 14.86 -7.87 -22.75
N ILE A 491 15.43 -7.21 -23.77
CA ILE A 491 15.40 -7.73 -25.15
C ILE A 491 16.42 -8.86 -25.26
N SER A 492 15.96 -10.11 -25.37
CA SER A 492 16.84 -11.26 -25.59
C SER A 492 17.17 -11.44 -27.07
N ASP A 493 18.45 -11.29 -27.42
CA ASP A 493 19.02 -11.73 -28.70
C ASP A 493 19.17 -13.26 -28.69
N SER A 494 18.46 -13.96 -29.58
CA SER A 494 18.62 -15.39 -29.77
C SER A 494 18.63 -15.75 -31.27
N GLY A 495 19.83 -15.95 -31.81
CA GLY A 495 20.11 -16.87 -32.92
C GLY A 495 21.06 -17.97 -32.41
N ASN A 496 21.09 -19.21 -32.91
CA ASN A 496 20.77 -19.67 -34.26
C ASN A 496 20.71 -21.22 -34.37
N GLY A 497 19.97 -21.72 -35.37
CA GLY A 497 20.19 -22.98 -36.09
C GLY A 497 19.00 -23.96 -36.11
N GLY A 498 18.37 -24.35 -37.21
CA GLY A 498 18.47 -24.01 -38.64
C GLY A 498 17.53 -24.88 -39.48
N GLY A 499 17.08 -24.38 -40.64
CA GLY A 499 16.63 -25.17 -41.80
C GLY A 499 15.11 -25.24 -42.10
N GLY A 500 14.69 -24.61 -43.21
CA GLY A 500 13.45 -24.96 -43.92
C GLY A 500 12.60 -23.79 -44.41
N SER A 501 12.68 -23.51 -45.71
CA SER A 501 11.92 -22.47 -46.43
C SER A 501 10.40 -22.69 -46.42
N GLY A 502 9.62 -21.61 -46.30
CA GLY A 502 8.18 -21.60 -46.51
C GLY A 502 7.52 -20.32 -45.98
N GLY A 503 7.42 -19.29 -46.82
CA GLY A 503 6.71 -18.05 -46.49
C GLY A 503 5.22 -18.30 -46.22
N GLY A 504 4.76 -17.87 -45.05
CA GLY A 504 3.35 -17.86 -44.67
C GLY A 504 3.11 -16.79 -43.61
N ASN A 505 2.52 -15.67 -44.02
CA ASN A 505 2.02 -14.62 -43.13
C ASN A 505 0.98 -15.23 -42.17
N VAL A 506 1.23 -15.17 -40.87
CA VAL A 506 0.18 -15.34 -39.84
C VAL A 506 -0.24 -13.93 -39.40
N PRO A 507 -1.51 -13.54 -39.60
CA PRO A 507 -1.96 -12.19 -39.31
C PRO A 507 -2.07 -12.00 -37.79
N GLY A 508 -1.26 -11.10 -37.24
CA GLY A 508 -1.53 -10.53 -35.94
C GLY A 508 -2.80 -9.69 -36.03
N THR A 509 -3.87 -10.10 -35.35
CA THR A 509 -5.06 -9.27 -35.18
C THR A 509 -4.67 -8.09 -34.31
N VAL A 510 -4.36 -6.96 -34.95
CA VAL A 510 -4.29 -5.66 -34.29
C VAL A 510 -5.67 -5.40 -33.70
N VAL A 511 -5.77 -5.35 -32.37
CA VAL A 511 -6.92 -4.70 -31.73
C VAL A 511 -6.74 -3.21 -32.00
N ALA A 512 -7.34 -2.75 -33.09
CA ALA A 512 -7.52 -1.35 -33.34
C ALA A 512 -8.42 -0.79 -32.22
N LEU A 513 -7.83 -0.04 -31.29
CA LEU A 513 -8.57 0.95 -30.52
C LEU A 513 -9.14 1.92 -31.55
N GLY A 514 -10.43 1.76 -31.86
CA GLY A 514 -11.15 2.67 -32.73
C GLY A 514 -10.99 4.09 -32.19
N GLY A 515 -10.23 4.90 -32.92
CA GLY A 515 -10.01 6.31 -32.60
C GLY A 515 -11.36 6.99 -32.47
N ARG A 516 -11.57 7.65 -31.33
CA ARG A 516 -12.75 8.50 -31.15
C ARG A 516 -12.57 9.70 -32.10
N PRO A 517 -13.59 10.09 -32.88
CA PRO A 517 -13.50 11.21 -33.81
C PRO A 517 -13.34 12.60 -33.14
N GLN A 518 -13.04 12.65 -31.84
CA GLN A 518 -12.79 13.87 -31.06
C GLN A 518 -11.29 14.12 -30.78
N ASP A 519 -10.43 13.12 -30.95
CA ASP A 519 -9.00 13.25 -30.60
C ASP A 519 -8.23 14.14 -31.57
N TRP A 520 -8.60 14.12 -32.86
CA TRP A 520 -8.02 15.04 -33.85
C TRP A 520 -8.45 16.49 -33.59
N LEU A 521 -9.67 16.70 -33.09
CA LEU A 521 -10.21 18.03 -32.81
C LEU A 521 -9.49 18.68 -31.63
N LEU A 522 -9.25 17.92 -30.56
CA LEU A 522 -8.49 18.39 -29.40
C LEU A 522 -7.01 18.59 -29.76
N SER A 523 -6.39 17.68 -30.50
CA SER A 523 -5.00 17.82 -30.92
C SER A 523 -4.78 19.02 -31.84
N THR A 524 -5.73 19.29 -32.74
CA THR A 524 -5.69 20.46 -33.63
C THR A 524 -5.97 21.77 -32.88
N LEU A 525 -6.90 21.77 -31.93
CA LEU A 525 -7.13 22.94 -31.07
C LEU A 525 -5.90 23.28 -30.24
N THR A 526 -5.26 22.29 -29.60
CA THR A 526 -4.02 22.50 -28.82
C THR A 526 -2.88 22.99 -29.71
N ALA A 527 -2.74 22.43 -30.92
CA ALA A 527 -1.72 22.89 -31.86
C ALA A 527 -1.96 24.34 -32.32
N LEU A 528 -3.22 24.72 -32.58
CA LEU A 528 -3.60 26.08 -32.95
C LEU A 528 -3.42 27.07 -31.80
N GLU A 529 -3.70 26.65 -30.57
CA GLU A 529 -3.51 27.48 -29.37
C GLU A 529 -2.02 27.75 -29.11
N LEU A 530 -1.17 26.72 -29.19
CA LEU A 530 0.28 26.87 -29.11
C LEU A 530 0.84 27.75 -30.23
N LEU A 531 0.33 27.60 -31.46
CA LEU A 531 0.71 28.46 -32.57
C LEU A 531 0.29 29.92 -32.33
N GLY A 532 -0.89 30.13 -31.76
CA GLY A 532 -1.40 31.46 -31.36
C GLY A 532 -0.51 32.13 -30.31
N VAL A 533 -0.13 31.40 -29.26
CA VAL A 533 0.75 31.91 -28.20
C VAL A 533 2.12 32.34 -28.75
N VAL A 534 2.66 31.62 -29.73
CA VAL A 534 3.98 31.93 -30.32
C VAL A 534 3.90 33.07 -31.34
N THR A 535 2.83 33.14 -32.14
CA THR A 535 2.75 34.06 -33.30
C THR A 535 2.11 35.41 -32.99
N VAL A 536 1.15 35.46 -32.06
CA VAL A 536 0.39 36.69 -31.76
C VAL A 536 1.26 37.78 -31.09
N PRO A 537 2.10 37.49 -30.08
CA PRO A 537 2.93 38.52 -29.45
C PRO A 537 3.89 39.26 -30.40
N PRO A 538 4.67 38.59 -31.26
CA PRO A 538 5.57 39.29 -32.19
C PRO A 538 4.81 40.08 -33.27
N LEU A 539 3.64 39.61 -33.72
CA LEU A 539 2.80 40.33 -34.69
C LEU A 539 2.18 41.59 -34.08
N LEU A 540 1.68 41.52 -32.85
CA LEU A 540 1.17 42.68 -32.11
C LEU A 540 2.30 43.70 -31.84
N ALA A 541 3.49 43.23 -31.46
CA ALA A 541 4.64 44.09 -31.26
C ALA A 541 5.08 44.79 -32.57
N ALA A 542 5.08 44.07 -33.70
CA ALA A 542 5.39 44.65 -35.01
C ALA A 542 4.32 45.65 -35.47
N TRP A 543 3.04 45.37 -35.20
CA TRP A 543 1.93 46.26 -35.53
C TRP A 543 1.96 47.56 -34.71
N TRP A 544 2.24 47.50 -33.41
CA TRP A 544 2.41 48.69 -32.57
C TRP A 544 3.61 49.54 -32.98
N ARG A 545 4.74 48.92 -33.36
CA ARG A 545 5.89 49.67 -33.89
C ARG A 545 5.54 50.44 -35.17
N ARG A 546 4.78 49.83 -36.09
CA ARG A 546 4.33 50.49 -37.33
C ARG A 546 3.36 51.64 -37.07
N ARG A 547 2.49 51.51 -36.06
CA ARG A 547 1.57 52.59 -35.66
C ARG A 547 2.31 53.79 -35.06
N ASN A 548 3.32 53.54 -34.23
CA ASN A 548 4.10 54.62 -33.61
C ASN A 548 5.01 55.37 -34.59
N THR A 549 5.39 54.75 -35.72
CA THR A 549 6.13 55.45 -36.81
C THR A 549 5.24 56.30 -37.72
N ALA A 550 3.91 56.12 -37.70
CA ALA A 550 2.97 56.90 -38.51
C ALA A 550 2.48 58.18 -37.81
N ALA A 551 2.72 58.32 -36.50
CA ALA A 551 2.52 59.56 -35.77
C ALA A 551 3.83 60.36 -35.78
N GLY A 552 4.02 61.17 -36.83
CA GLY A 552 5.11 62.16 -36.88
C GLY A 552 5.00 63.17 -35.72
N PRO A 553 6.12 63.86 -35.39
CA PRO A 553 6.20 64.69 -34.19
C PRO A 553 5.22 65.87 -34.27
N ARG A 554 4.45 66.06 -33.19
CA ARG A 554 3.80 67.33 -32.85
C ARG A 554 4.48 67.92 -31.63
#